data_AF-A0A1W9PCT8-F1
#
_entry.id   AF-A0A1W9PCT8-F1
#
_cell.length_a   1.000
_cell.length_b   1.000
_cell.length_c   1.000
_cell.angle_alpha   90.00
_cell.angle_beta   90.00
_cell.angle_gamma   90.00
#
_symmetry.space_group_name_H-M   'P 1'
#
loop_
_entity.id
_entity.type
_entity.pdbx_description
1 polymer ?
#
loop_
_entity_poly.entity_id
_entity_poly.type
_entity_poly.pdbx_seq_one_letter_code
_entity_poly.pdbx_strand_id
1 'polypeptide(L)' 'MSKEVEQIIRHEHVSVQQPSEIKVCLIRGQRGSYGWEIQYSSPDAKRVLEIIEKLDRELRAKYIENGQ' A
#
# COMPACT_ATOMS: atom_id res chain seq x y z
N MET A 1 34.06 -25.62 42.33
CA MET A 1 33.64 -24.23 42.14
C MET A 1 33.02 -24.13 40.76
N SER A 2 31.69 -24.01 40.68
CA SER A 2 30.97 -23.89 39.42
C SER A 2 31.02 -22.42 38.99
N LYS A 3 31.60 -22.12 37.82
CA LYS A 3 31.57 -20.76 37.26
C LYS A 3 30.16 -20.53 36.72
N GLU A 4 29.44 -19.58 37.30
CA GLU A 4 28.18 -19.08 36.73
C GLU A 4 28.50 -18.38 35.40
N VAL A 5 27.84 -18.81 34.33
CA VAL A 5 27.96 -18.20 33.01
C VAL A 5 26.71 -17.38 32.80
N GLU A 6 26.88 -16.07 32.66
CA GLU A 6 25.78 -15.13 32.41
C GLU A 6 25.43 -15.17 30.91
N GLN A 7 24.24 -15.67 30.59
CA GLN A 7 23.75 -15.74 29.23
C GLN A 7 22.96 -14.47 28.88
N ILE A 8 23.47 -13.69 27.94
CA ILE A 8 22.80 -12.46 27.45
C ILE A 8 22.14 -12.77 26.10
N ILE A 9 20.81 -12.72 26.04
CA ILE A 9 20.04 -12.87 24.80
C ILE A 9 19.71 -11.48 24.24
N ARG A 10 20.22 -11.16 23.05
CA ARG A 10 19.91 -9.92 22.33
C ARG A 10 18.84 -10.19 21.27
N HIS A 11 17.76 -9.41 21.29
CA HIS A 11 16.72 -9.42 20.27
C HIS A 11 16.93 -8.23 19.33
N GLU A 12 17.44 -8.49 18.12
CA GLU A 12 17.51 -7.48 17.07
C GLU A 12 16.21 -7.47 16.27
N HIS A 13 15.47 -6.36 16.35
CA HIS A 13 14.29 -6.12 15.54
C HIS A 13 14.68 -5.40 14.26
N VAL A 14 14.95 -6.15 13.20
CA VAL A 14 15.16 -5.58 11.87
C VAL A 14 13.80 -5.43 11.18
N SER A 15 13.32 -4.20 11.03
CA SER A 15 12.20 -3.91 10.13
C SER A 15 12.75 -3.81 8.70
N VAL A 16 12.62 -4.89 7.94
CA VAL A 16 12.87 -4.85 6.50
C VAL A 16 11.83 -3.93 5.89
N GLN A 17 12.25 -2.81 5.28
CA GLN A 17 11.35 -1.91 4.56
C GLN A 17 10.64 -2.72 3.47
N GLN A 18 9.35 -2.99 3.67
CA GLN A 18 8.55 -3.60 2.61
C GLN A 18 8.51 -2.65 1.42
N PRO A 19 8.70 -3.15 0.19
CA PRO A 19 8.52 -2.32 -0.99
C PRO A 19 7.10 -1.75 -0.99
N SER A 20 6.95 -0.48 -1.35
CA SER A 20 5.64 0.16 -1.41
C SER A 20 4.81 -0.48 -2.53
N GLU A 21 3.91 -1.39 -2.17
CA GLU A 21 2.99 -2.04 -3.10
C GLU A 21 1.79 -1.14 -3.40
N ILE A 22 1.36 -1.11 -4.67
CA ILE A 22 0.13 -0.47 -5.12
C ILE A 22 -0.90 -1.57 -5.35
N LYS A 23 -2.08 -1.43 -4.74
CA LYS A 23 -3.21 -2.33 -4.94
C LYS A 23 -4.43 -1.54 -5.42
N VAL A 24 -5.08 -2.04 -6.46
CA VAL A 24 -6.31 -1.45 -7.01
C VAL A 24 -7.41 -2.51 -7.00
N CYS A 25 -8.55 -2.20 -6.40
CA CYS A 25 -9.71 -3.09 -6.35
C CYS A 25 -10.91 -2.43 -7.03
N LEU A 26 -11.51 -3.11 -8.02
CA LEU A 26 -12.77 -2.67 -8.63
C LEU A 26 -13.94 -3.05 -7.71
N ILE A 27 -14.76 -2.07 -7.34
CA ILE A 27 -15.89 -2.24 -6.44
C ILE A 27 -17.17 -1.88 -7.20
N ARG A 28 -18.15 -2.78 -7.16
CA ARG A 28 -19.50 -2.51 -7.67
C ARG A 28 -20.34 -1.88 -6.58
N GLY A 29 -20.77 -0.64 -6.78
CA GLY A 29 -21.65 0.10 -5.89
C GLY A 29 -23.11 -0.39 -5.92
N GLN A 30 -23.85 -0.04 -4.87
CA GLN A 30 -25.23 -0.53 -4.63
C GLN A 30 -26.24 -0.15 -5.71
N ARG A 31 -26.00 0.93 -6.47
CA ARG A 31 -26.88 1.40 -7.56
C ARG A 31 -26.39 0.99 -8.96
N GLY A 32 -25.50 -0.01 -9.04
CA GLY A 32 -24.95 -0.50 -10.30
C GLY A 32 -23.79 0.33 -10.88
N SER A 33 -23.38 1.41 -10.20
CA SER A 33 -22.15 2.13 -10.52
C SER A 33 -20.93 1.28 -10.18
N TYR A 34 -19.86 1.38 -10.96
CA TYR A 34 -18.55 0.84 -10.61
C TYR A 34 -17.65 1.97 -10.09
N GLY A 35 -16.84 1.67 -9.09
CA GLY A 35 -15.78 2.53 -8.59
C GLY A 35 -14.53 1.69 -8.30
N TRP A 36 -13.45 2.33 -7.87
CA TRP A 36 -12.21 1.64 -7.51
C TRP A 36 -11.68 2.14 -6.18
N GLU A 37 -11.10 1.22 -5.42
CA GLU A 37 -10.31 1.51 -4.22
C GLU A 37 -8.84 1.38 -4.57
N ILE A 38 -8.06 2.42 -4.27
CA ILE A 38 -6.61 2.48 -4.49
C ILE A 38 -5.94 2.46 -3.11
N GLN A 39 -5.12 1.45 -2.85
CA GLN A 39 -4.32 1.34 -1.65
C GLN A 39 -2.85 1.51 -2.02
N TYR A 40 -2.19 2.49 -1.37
CA TYR A 40 -0.76 2.73 -1.51
C TYR A 40 -0.20 3.23 -0.18
N SER A 41 0.91 2.62 0.26
CA SER A 41 1.57 2.97 1.52
C SER A 41 2.95 3.56 1.24
N SER A 42 3.21 4.75 1.78
CA SER A 42 4.51 5.42 1.71
C SER A 42 4.68 6.32 2.95
N PRO A 43 5.91 6.49 3.47
CA PRO A 43 6.17 7.48 4.53
C PRO A 43 6.02 8.94 4.05
N ASP A 44 6.02 9.19 2.74
CA ASP A 44 5.84 10.51 2.16
C ASP A 44 4.38 10.74 1.72
N ALA A 45 3.67 11.58 2.47
CA ALA A 45 2.28 11.91 2.17
C ALA A 45 2.08 12.59 0.81
N LYS A 46 3.04 13.40 0.33
CA LYS A 46 2.93 14.04 -0.99
C LYS A 46 2.97 13.00 -2.09
N ARG A 47 3.91 12.06 -1.99
CA ARG A 47 4.02 10.92 -2.89
C ARG A 47 2.77 10.05 -2.88
N VAL A 48 2.15 9.83 -1.71
CA VAL A 48 0.87 9.10 -1.63
C VAL A 48 -0.20 9.78 -2.47
N LEU A 49 -0.38 11.09 -2.30
CA LEU A 49 -1.39 11.85 -3.03
C LEU A 49 -1.12 11.86 -4.54
N GLU A 50 0.13 12.09 -4.96
CA GLU A 50 0.52 12.09 -6.38
C GLU A 50 0.23 10.74 -7.05
N ILE A 51 0.53 9.62 -6.37
CA ILE A 51 0.29 8.28 -6.91
C ILE A 51 -1.21 7.97 -7.01
N ILE A 52 -1.98 8.31 -5.98
CA ILE A 52 -3.44 8.10 -5.98
C ILE A 52 -4.10 8.93 -7.09
N GLU A 53 -3.73 10.21 -7.22
CA GLU A 53 -4.31 11.09 -8.25
C GLU A 53 -4.00 10.59 -9.66
N LYS A 54 -2.75 10.19 -9.91
CA LYS A 54 -2.33 9.66 -11.20
C LYS A 54 -3.12 8.40 -11.57
N LEU A 55 -3.24 7.45 -10.64
CA LEU A 55 -3.96 6.20 -10.87
C LEU A 55 -5.45 6.42 -11.11
N ASP A 56 -6.09 7.29 -10.32
CA ASP A 56 -7.51 7.63 -10.53
C ASP A 56 -7.73 8.19 -11.94
N ARG A 57 -6.87 9.12 -12.38
CA ARG A 57 -6.94 9.70 -13.72
C ARG A 57 -6.79 8.66 -14.83
N GLU A 58 -5.81 7.77 -14.71
CA GLU A 58 -5.60 6.68 -15.68
C GLU A 58 -6.80 5.71 -15.74
N LEU A 59 -7.38 5.37 -14.59
CA LEU A 59 -8.56 4.50 -14.52
C LEU A 59 -9.79 5.15 -15.15
N ARG A 60 -10.03 6.45 -14.92
CA ARG A 60 -11.11 7.20 -15.58
C ARG A 60 -10.92 7.25 -17.08
N ALA A 61 -9.74 7.62 -17.55
CA ALA A 61 -9.45 7.70 -18.98
C ALA A 61 -9.67 6.34 -19.66
N LYS A 62 -9.20 5.26 -19.03
CA LYS A 62 -9.26 3.91 -19.59
C LYS A 62 -10.66 3.31 -19.61
N TYR A 63 -11.46 3.50 -18.55
CA TYR A 63 -12.71 2.75 -18.35
C TYR A 63 -13.98 3.61 -18.41
N ILE A 64 -13.88 4.93 -18.29
CA ILE A 64 -15.02 5.85 -18.36
C ILE A 64 -15.01 6.61 -19.68
N GLU A 65 -13.89 7.26 -20.02
CA GLU A 65 -13.83 8.14 -21.20
C GLU A 65 -13.71 7.35 -22.52
N ASN A 66 -12.91 6.28 -22.55
CA ASN A 66 -12.80 5.39 -23.73
C ASN A 66 -13.94 4.36 -23.85
N GLY A 67 -14.96 4.41 -22.97
CA GLY A 67 -16.10 3.49 -22.96
C GLY A 67 -17.38 4.04 -23.61
N GLN A 68 -17.33 5.27 -24.15
CA GLN A 68 -18.42 5.90 -24.92
C GLN A 68 -18.11 5.87 -26.41
#